data_AF-A0A3D9XT04-F1
#
_entry.id   AF-A0A3D9XT04-F1
#
_cell.length_a   1.000
_cell.length_b   1.000
_cell.length_c   1.000
_cell.angle_alpha   90.00
_cell.angle_beta   90.00
_cell.angle_gamma   90.00
#
_symmetry.space_group_name_H-M   'P 1'
#
loop_
_entity.id
_entity.type
_entity.pdbx_description
1 polymer ?
#
loop_
_entity_poly.entity_id
_entity_poly.type
_entity_poly.pdbx_seq_one_letter_code
_entity_poly.pdbx_strand_id
1 'polypeptide(L)'
;MSSVARILTAEIAANFQRLVQPSTIAIYASHGSRPDTPVQVGTGFLVKHQSRPVLITAKHVLRGHGFNDDPAEKAVHINGRWVYVGDGARTLVEPMGRDLSVMFMDEFSLDRCLDAPNSVPIGSAMISMGGYLCRDFKRSGNTLRPAPRVYTNVAAPAAPGMIGLRHLKRRNVNTSTGVSAVSPTPRGLSGGPMVDSLALLKGTVVLSGVLTEMSNGSARGEDVGIITQAIAAL
;
A
#
# COMPACT_ATOMS: atom_id res chain seq x y z
N MET A 1 3.36 -27.30 -1.88
CA MET A 1 4.41 -26.31 -1.55
C MET A 1 5.37 -26.98 -0.59
N SER A 2 6.69 -26.92 -0.81
CA SER A 2 7.68 -27.57 0.08
C SER A 2 7.71 -26.89 1.45
N SER A 3 8.21 -27.57 2.50
CA SER A 3 8.41 -27.00 3.84
C SER A 3 9.29 -25.75 3.81
N VAL A 4 10.34 -25.76 2.99
CA VAL A 4 11.24 -24.63 2.76
C VAL A 4 10.48 -23.41 2.22
N ALA A 5 9.61 -23.60 1.23
CA ALA A 5 8.81 -22.50 0.68
C ALA A 5 7.88 -21.86 1.73
N ARG A 6 7.34 -22.65 2.68
CA ARG A 6 6.51 -22.13 3.78
C ARG A 6 7.32 -21.32 4.80
N ILE A 7 8.53 -21.78 5.14
CA ILE A 7 9.44 -21.09 6.07
C ILE A 7 9.83 -19.71 5.49
N LEU A 8 10.23 -19.67 4.22
CA LEU A 8 10.61 -18.43 3.55
C LEU A 8 9.45 -17.42 3.50
N THR A 9 8.22 -17.87 3.25
CA THR A 9 7.07 -16.97 3.28
C THR A 9 6.78 -16.41 4.67
N ALA A 10 6.87 -17.23 5.72
CA ALA A 10 6.61 -16.77 7.08
C ALA A 10 7.61 -15.68 7.52
N GLU A 11 8.88 -15.84 7.17
CA GLU A 11 9.92 -14.85 7.44
C GLU A 11 9.71 -13.54 6.67
N ILE A 12 9.32 -13.63 5.39
CA ILE A 12 8.93 -12.44 4.60
C ILE A 12 7.77 -11.70 5.26
N ALA A 13 6.75 -12.41 5.76
CA ALA A 13 5.64 -11.77 6.46
C ALA A 13 6.07 -11.09 7.77
N ALA A 14 6.93 -11.75 8.56
CA ALA A 14 7.46 -11.19 9.79
C ALA A 14 8.30 -9.92 9.51
N ASN A 15 9.17 -9.95 8.49
CA ASN A 15 9.95 -8.79 8.09
C ASN A 15 9.09 -7.68 7.49
N PHE A 16 8.06 -7.99 6.71
CA PHE A 16 7.09 -6.99 6.25
C PHE A 16 6.41 -6.30 7.44
N GLN A 17 5.93 -7.07 8.42
CA GLN A 17 5.28 -6.54 9.62
C GLN A 17 6.22 -5.65 10.44
N ARG A 18 7.50 -6.01 10.52
CA ARG A 18 8.50 -5.25 11.29
C ARG A 18 9.01 -4.01 10.57
N LEU A 19 9.24 -4.10 9.26
CA LEU A 19 9.98 -3.11 8.49
C LEU A 19 9.10 -2.20 7.63
N VAL A 20 8.00 -2.73 7.08
CA VAL A 20 7.16 -2.02 6.10
C VAL A 20 5.86 -1.56 6.74
N GLN A 21 5.20 -2.42 7.50
CA GLN A 21 3.90 -2.13 8.09
C GLN A 21 3.84 -0.84 8.92
N PRO A 22 4.86 -0.42 9.69
CA PRO A 22 4.82 0.85 10.44
C PRO A 22 4.59 2.10 9.57
N SER A 23 4.99 2.04 8.30
CA SER A 23 4.80 3.12 7.32
C SER A 23 3.46 3.08 6.61
N THR A 24 2.71 1.99 6.71
CA THR A 24 1.41 1.86 6.06
C THR A 24 0.33 2.68 6.78
N ILE A 25 -0.59 3.24 5.99
CA ILE A 25 -1.68 4.09 6.46
C ILE A 25 -3.00 3.61 5.84
N ALA A 26 -4.04 3.50 6.66
CA ALA A 26 -5.40 3.34 6.18
C ALA A 26 -6.00 4.70 5.82
N ILE A 27 -6.56 4.80 4.61
CA ILE A 27 -7.22 6.00 4.08
C ILE A 27 -8.72 5.76 4.04
N TYR A 28 -9.48 6.72 4.53
CA TYR A 28 -10.93 6.65 4.69
C TYR A 28 -11.64 7.67 3.80
N ALA A 29 -12.85 7.32 3.37
CA ALA A 29 -13.78 8.27 2.78
C ALA A 29 -14.14 9.37 3.78
N SER A 30 -14.77 10.44 3.27
CA SER A 30 -15.38 11.46 4.12
C SER A 30 -16.28 10.82 5.17
N HIS A 31 -16.01 11.17 6.43
CA HIS A 31 -16.77 10.68 7.58
C HIS A 31 -17.59 11.80 8.23
N GLY A 32 -17.61 13.01 7.64
CA GLY A 32 -18.25 14.19 8.23
C GLY A 32 -19.75 14.00 8.52
N SER A 33 -20.44 13.17 7.75
CA SER A 33 -21.85 12.85 7.98
C SER A 33 -22.09 11.60 8.84
N ARG A 34 -21.05 10.76 9.07
CA ARG A 34 -21.15 9.48 9.78
C ARG A 34 -19.84 9.11 10.51
N PRO A 35 -19.43 9.86 11.53
CA PRO A 35 -18.14 9.67 12.22
C PRO A 35 -18.01 8.28 12.86
N ASP A 36 -19.12 7.65 13.23
CA ASP A 36 -19.13 6.32 13.87
C ASP A 36 -18.91 5.15 12.91
N THR A 37 -18.98 5.39 11.60
CA THR A 37 -18.87 4.38 10.55
C THR A 37 -17.86 4.79 9.47
N PRO A 38 -16.57 4.93 9.82
CA PRO A 38 -15.55 5.28 8.84
C PRO A 38 -15.44 4.16 7.79
N VAL A 39 -15.46 4.55 6.52
CA VAL A 39 -15.32 3.62 5.39
C VAL A 39 -13.89 3.70 4.87
N GLN A 40 -13.10 2.65 5.09
CA GLN A 40 -11.76 2.56 4.50
C GLN A 40 -11.89 2.37 2.99
N VAL A 41 -11.22 3.23 2.22
CA VAL A 41 -11.25 3.26 0.75
C VAL A 41 -9.94 2.76 0.12
N GLY A 42 -8.84 2.83 0.87
CA GLY A 42 -7.55 2.35 0.40
C GLY A 42 -6.45 2.42 1.43
N THR A 43 -5.26 2.04 0.99
CA THR A 43 -4.03 2.07 1.77
C THR A 43 -3.11 3.11 1.16
N GLY A 44 -2.25 3.71 1.96
CA GLY A 44 -1.05 4.39 1.49
C GLY A 44 0.15 3.96 2.32
N PHE A 45 1.32 4.50 2.00
CA PHE A 45 2.50 4.33 2.82
C PHE A 45 3.39 5.58 2.80
N LEU A 46 4.20 5.71 3.85
CA LEU A 46 5.08 6.86 4.05
C LEU A 46 6.50 6.57 3.58
N VAL A 47 7.08 7.54 2.88
CA VAL A 47 8.52 7.63 2.61
C VAL A 47 9.06 8.97 3.09
N LYS A 48 10.36 9.02 3.38
CA LYS A 48 11.05 10.25 3.76
C LYS A 48 11.56 10.96 2.50
N HIS A 49 11.16 12.20 2.28
CA HIS A 49 11.71 13.05 1.22
C HIS A 49 11.99 14.45 1.76
N GLN A 50 13.19 14.99 1.52
CA GLN A 50 13.58 16.33 2.01
C GLN A 50 13.31 16.55 3.52
N SER A 51 13.56 15.53 4.34
CA SER A 51 13.26 15.55 5.79
C SER A 51 11.78 15.72 6.15
N ARG A 52 10.87 15.40 5.22
CA ARG A 52 9.42 15.44 5.43
C ARG A 52 8.78 14.08 5.09
N PRO A 53 7.69 13.70 5.76
CA PRO A 53 6.90 12.53 5.39
C PRO A 53 6.14 12.79 4.09
N VAL A 54 6.26 11.85 3.16
CA VAL A 54 5.49 11.83 1.92
C VAL A 54 4.61 10.59 1.91
N LEU A 55 3.30 10.81 1.77
CA LEU A 55 2.31 9.77 1.54
C LEU A 55 2.28 9.41 0.06
N ILE A 56 2.45 8.13 -0.23
CA ILE A 56 2.24 7.53 -1.54
C ILE A 56 0.98 6.67 -1.48
N THR A 57 0.11 6.82 -2.47
CA THR A 57 -1.09 5.97 -2.63
C THR A 57 -1.54 5.93 -4.10
N ALA A 58 -2.55 5.13 -4.40
CA ALA A 58 -3.17 5.11 -5.72
C ALA A 58 -4.13 6.30 -5.88
N LYS A 59 -4.19 6.88 -7.07
CA LYS A 59 -5.01 8.08 -7.32
C LYS A 59 -6.50 7.83 -7.09
N HIS A 60 -7.01 6.66 -7.49
CA HIS A 60 -8.42 6.31 -7.26
C HIS A 60 -8.77 6.15 -5.77
N VAL A 61 -7.79 5.99 -4.88
CA VAL A 61 -8.04 5.97 -3.42
C VAL A 61 -8.44 7.36 -2.94
N LEU A 62 -7.85 8.40 -3.51
CA LEU A 62 -8.16 9.79 -3.16
C LEU A 62 -9.34 10.35 -3.93
N ARG A 63 -9.41 10.03 -5.22
CA ARG A 63 -10.39 10.61 -6.17
C ARG A 63 -11.55 9.69 -6.55
N GLY A 64 -11.64 8.50 -5.94
CA GLY A 64 -12.61 7.48 -6.34
C GLY A 64 -12.29 6.87 -7.71
N HIS A 65 -13.06 5.86 -8.11
CA HIS A 65 -12.85 5.15 -9.37
C HIS A 65 -13.11 6.01 -10.62
N GLY A 66 -13.92 7.06 -10.50
CA GLY A 66 -14.17 8.03 -11.57
C GLY A 66 -13.18 9.20 -11.60
N PHE A 67 -12.21 9.23 -10.68
CA PHE A 67 -11.25 10.32 -10.49
C PHE A 67 -11.88 11.71 -10.26
N ASN A 68 -13.08 11.75 -9.70
CA ASN A 68 -13.91 12.94 -9.54
C ASN A 68 -14.16 13.34 -8.07
N ASP A 69 -13.82 12.49 -7.10
CA ASP A 69 -13.91 12.88 -5.70
C ASP A 69 -12.87 13.96 -5.38
N ASP A 70 -13.20 14.83 -4.43
CA ASP A 70 -12.25 15.75 -3.83
C ASP A 70 -11.28 14.97 -2.90
N PRO A 71 -9.95 14.99 -3.17
CA PRO A 71 -8.97 14.43 -2.25
C PRO A 71 -9.09 15.03 -0.85
N ALA A 72 -9.43 16.32 -0.71
CA ALA A 72 -9.45 17.04 0.56
C ALA A 72 -10.37 16.41 1.61
N GLU A 73 -11.45 15.77 1.17
CA GLU A 73 -12.42 15.11 2.04
C GLU A 73 -11.97 13.75 2.58
N LYS A 74 -10.89 13.19 2.03
CA LYS A 74 -10.33 11.91 2.51
C LYS A 74 -9.64 12.13 3.84
N ALA A 75 -9.66 11.11 4.69
CA ALA A 75 -9.11 11.21 6.03
C ALA A 75 -8.18 10.05 6.35
N VAL A 76 -7.25 10.31 7.27
CA VAL A 76 -6.40 9.31 7.91
C VAL A 76 -6.56 9.45 9.43
N HIS A 77 -6.36 8.36 10.16
CA HIS A 77 -6.45 8.36 11.62
C HIS A 77 -5.05 8.28 12.24
N ILE A 78 -4.65 9.31 12.97
CA ILE A 78 -3.31 9.48 13.54
C ILE A 78 -3.45 9.81 15.02
N ASN A 79 -2.77 9.08 15.90
CA ASN A 79 -2.70 9.37 17.33
C ASN A 79 -4.07 9.65 18.00
N GLY A 80 -5.10 8.88 17.63
CA GLY A 80 -6.44 9.04 18.21
C GLY A 80 -7.31 10.15 17.60
N ARG A 81 -6.84 10.83 16.55
CA ARG A 81 -7.59 11.88 15.85
C ARG A 81 -7.67 11.66 14.35
N TRP A 82 -8.71 12.24 13.75
CA TRP A 82 -8.84 12.36 12.30
C TRP A 82 -7.98 13.52 11.78
N VAL A 83 -7.32 13.28 10.65
CA VAL A 83 -6.59 14.28 9.90
C VAL A 83 -7.07 14.18 8.45
N TYR A 84 -7.65 15.26 7.93
CA TYR A 84 -8.15 15.27 6.55
C TYR A 84 -7.03 15.62 5.59
N VAL A 85 -7.07 15.05 4.38
CA VAL A 85 -6.13 15.30 3.28
C VAL A 85 -6.06 16.80 2.93
N GLY A 86 -7.18 17.53 3.06
CA GLY A 86 -7.25 18.96 2.78
C GLY A 86 -6.78 19.88 3.90
N ASP A 87 -6.48 19.35 5.09
CA ASP A 87 -6.06 20.18 6.21
C ASP A 87 -4.61 20.67 5.98
N GLY A 88 -4.44 21.97 5.72
CA GLY A 88 -3.14 22.62 5.56
C GLY A 88 -2.67 22.80 4.12
N ALA A 89 -1.47 23.39 3.94
CA ALA A 89 -0.86 23.62 2.64
C ALA A 89 -0.13 22.35 2.16
N ARG A 90 -0.89 21.35 1.68
CA ARG A 90 -0.33 20.10 1.18
C ARG A 90 -0.09 20.17 -0.32
N THR A 91 1.17 19.98 -0.72
CA THR A 91 1.52 19.78 -2.14
C THR A 91 1.11 18.36 -2.52
N LEU A 92 0.18 18.24 -3.48
CA LEU A 92 -0.27 16.98 -4.07
C LEU A 92 0.19 16.92 -5.53
N VAL A 93 0.94 15.87 -5.86
CA VAL A 93 1.39 15.57 -7.21
C VAL A 93 0.71 14.30 -7.71
N GLU A 94 0.17 14.38 -8.93
CA GLU A 94 -0.48 13.25 -9.61
C GLU A 94 -0.02 13.21 -11.07
N PRO A 95 0.92 12.32 -11.42
CA PRO A 95 1.44 12.23 -12.78
C PRO A 95 0.32 11.97 -13.80
N MET A 96 0.39 12.66 -14.94
CA MET A 96 -0.62 12.56 -15.98
C MET A 96 -0.70 11.14 -16.54
N GLY A 97 -1.93 10.61 -16.65
CA GLY A 97 -2.19 9.26 -17.17
C GLY A 97 -1.77 8.12 -16.25
N ARG A 98 -1.41 8.39 -15.00
CA ARG A 98 -1.01 7.39 -14.00
C ARG A 98 -1.99 7.35 -12.82
N ASP A 99 -2.15 6.18 -12.23
CA ASP A 99 -3.00 5.98 -11.05
C ASP A 99 -2.18 6.15 -9.75
N LEU A 100 -1.50 7.30 -9.63
CA LEU A 100 -0.59 7.63 -8.54
C LEU A 100 -0.91 9.00 -7.95
N SER A 101 -0.93 9.06 -6.62
CA SER A 101 -0.93 10.31 -5.87
C SER A 101 0.20 10.29 -4.84
N VAL A 102 0.92 11.41 -4.77
CA VAL A 102 1.99 11.65 -3.81
C VAL A 102 1.77 13.00 -3.14
N MET A 103 1.90 13.07 -1.82
CA MET A 103 1.73 14.34 -1.10
C MET A 103 2.55 14.40 0.18
N PHE A 104 2.94 15.61 0.60
CA PHE A 104 3.46 15.82 1.95
C PHE A 104 2.37 15.60 3.01
N MET A 105 2.70 14.93 4.11
CA MET A 105 1.83 14.70 5.27
C MET A 105 2.63 14.91 6.57
N ASP A 106 2.90 16.17 6.90
CA ASP A 106 3.80 16.56 8.00
C ASP A 106 3.28 16.16 9.41
N GLU A 107 2.03 15.70 9.52
CA GLU A 107 1.45 15.19 10.76
C GLU A 107 2.04 13.83 11.18
N PHE A 108 2.73 13.14 10.28
CA PHE A 108 3.44 11.91 10.59
C PHE A 108 4.88 12.20 11.02
N SER A 109 5.40 11.33 11.88
CA SER A 109 6.79 11.39 12.31
C SER A 109 7.70 10.62 11.34
N LEU A 110 8.95 11.07 11.19
CA LEU A 110 9.91 10.49 10.24
C LEU A 110 10.31 9.04 10.58
N ASP A 111 10.21 8.61 11.84
CA ASP A 111 10.46 7.23 12.28
C ASP A 111 9.44 6.22 11.73
N ARG A 112 8.29 6.70 11.26
CA ARG A 112 7.30 5.89 10.57
C ARG A 112 7.57 5.77 9.07
N CYS A 113 8.47 6.56 8.52
CA CYS A 113 8.70 6.59 7.08
C CYS A 113 9.69 5.51 6.65
N LEU A 114 9.47 4.93 5.47
CA LEU A 114 10.54 4.22 4.78
C LEU A 114 11.55 5.23 4.23
N ASP A 115 12.77 4.77 3.97
CA ASP A 115 13.70 5.56 3.18
C ASP A 115 13.14 5.79 1.76
N ALA A 116 13.48 6.94 1.17
CA ALA A 116 13.11 7.22 -0.21
C ALA A 116 13.61 6.09 -1.13
N PRO A 117 12.81 5.70 -2.14
CA PRO A 117 13.25 4.71 -3.09
C PRO A 117 14.46 5.18 -3.87
N ASN A 118 15.37 4.25 -4.17
CA ASN A 118 16.38 4.47 -5.20
C ASN A 118 15.72 4.42 -6.58
N SER A 119 16.25 5.22 -7.52
CA SER A 119 15.69 5.38 -8.87
C SER A 119 15.84 4.16 -9.78
N VAL A 120 16.48 3.08 -9.32
CA VAL A 120 16.76 1.90 -10.14
C VAL A 120 15.62 0.89 -10.02
N PRO A 121 14.89 0.60 -11.12
CA PRO A 121 13.89 -0.46 -11.11
C PRO A 121 14.57 -1.79 -10.81
N ILE A 122 14.16 -2.45 -9.73
CA ILE A 122 14.66 -3.78 -9.40
C ILE A 122 13.69 -4.79 -10.01
N GLY A 123 14.18 -5.51 -11.02
CA GLY A 123 13.50 -6.68 -11.59
C GLY A 123 13.51 -7.84 -10.61
N SER A 124 12.71 -7.76 -9.55
CA SER A 124 12.63 -8.82 -8.56
C SER A 124 11.87 -10.02 -9.12
N ALA A 125 12.38 -11.23 -8.91
CA ALA A 125 11.66 -12.45 -9.24
C ALA A 125 10.42 -12.66 -8.34
N MET A 126 10.39 -12.05 -7.15
CA MET A 126 9.32 -12.20 -6.17
C MET A 126 8.94 -10.88 -5.53
N ILE A 127 7.67 -10.53 -5.59
CA ILE A 127 7.14 -9.27 -5.07
C ILE A 127 6.15 -9.56 -3.94
N SER A 128 6.26 -8.75 -2.89
CA SER A 128 5.32 -8.71 -1.78
C SER A 128 4.54 -7.42 -1.86
N MET A 129 3.22 -7.51 -1.82
CA MET A 129 2.34 -6.36 -1.66
C MET A 129 1.65 -6.44 -0.31
N GLY A 130 1.35 -5.30 0.30
CA GLY A 130 0.60 -5.32 1.55
C GLY A 130 -0.08 -4.01 1.89
N GLY A 131 -0.93 -4.07 2.92
CA GLY A 131 -1.78 -2.97 3.31
C GLY A 131 -2.99 -3.43 4.11
N TYR A 132 -3.98 -2.55 4.26
CA TYR A 132 -5.20 -2.85 5.00
C TYR A 132 -6.34 -3.33 4.10
N LEU A 133 -7.20 -4.20 4.61
CA LEU A 133 -8.44 -4.58 3.92
C LEU A 133 -9.63 -3.83 4.50
N CYS A 134 -10.57 -3.39 3.64
CA CYS A 134 -11.80 -2.72 4.07
C CYS A 134 -12.57 -3.55 5.12
N ARG A 135 -12.54 -4.88 4.97
CA ARG A 135 -13.25 -5.79 5.89
C ARG A 135 -12.71 -5.77 7.32
N ASP A 136 -11.44 -5.42 7.51
CA ASP A 136 -10.79 -5.41 8.82
C ASP A 136 -11.22 -4.18 9.65
N PHE A 137 -11.92 -3.23 9.01
CA PHE A 137 -12.56 -2.07 9.64
C PHE A 137 -14.07 -2.26 9.87
N LYS A 138 -14.60 -3.47 9.68
CA LYS A 138 -15.94 -3.80 10.17
C LYS A 138 -15.85 -4.04 11.67
N ARG A 139 -16.71 -3.38 12.45
CA ARG A 139 -16.79 -3.59 13.91
C ARG A 139 -17.12 -5.06 14.21
N SER A 140 -16.34 -5.67 15.11
CA SER A 140 -16.72 -6.90 15.80
C SER A 140 -17.08 -6.52 17.23
N GLY A 141 -18.37 -6.39 17.52
CA GLY A 141 -18.84 -5.72 18.74
C GLY A 141 -18.46 -4.23 18.72
N ASN A 142 -17.74 -3.76 19.74
CA ASN A 142 -17.30 -2.36 19.86
C ASN A 142 -15.85 -2.12 19.41
N THR A 143 -15.13 -3.14 18.95
CA THR A 143 -13.69 -3.03 18.65
C THR A 143 -13.41 -3.19 17.16
N LEU A 144 -12.64 -2.26 16.60
CA LEU A 144 -12.00 -2.41 15.29
C LEU A 144 -10.69 -3.20 15.46
N ARG A 145 -10.42 -4.15 14.56
CA ARG A 145 -9.18 -4.96 14.58
C ARG A 145 -8.49 -4.93 13.21
N PRO A 146 -8.08 -3.75 12.72
CA PRO A 146 -7.38 -3.66 11.45
C PRO A 146 -6.03 -4.36 11.54
N ALA A 147 -5.78 -5.29 10.63
CA ALA A 147 -4.53 -6.02 10.57
C ALA A 147 -4.01 -6.00 9.12
N PRO A 148 -2.87 -5.33 8.86
CA PRO A 148 -2.25 -5.35 7.55
C PRO A 148 -2.02 -6.76 7.05
N ARG A 149 -2.30 -6.97 5.77
CA ARG A 149 -2.09 -8.23 5.07
C ARG A 149 -0.93 -8.08 4.12
N VAL A 150 -0.14 -9.14 4.01
CA VAL A 150 0.94 -9.26 3.02
C VAL A 150 0.64 -10.44 2.12
N TYR A 151 0.87 -10.23 0.82
CA TYR A 151 0.73 -11.24 -0.21
C TYR A 151 2.04 -11.27 -1.00
N THR A 152 2.64 -12.46 -1.07
CA THR A 152 3.92 -12.66 -1.75
C THR A 152 3.75 -13.64 -2.90
N ASN A 153 4.25 -13.28 -4.09
CA ASN A 153 4.25 -14.19 -5.23
C ASN A 153 5.32 -13.83 -6.26
N VAL A 154 5.45 -14.67 -7.28
CA VAL A 154 6.32 -14.39 -8.43
C VAL A 154 5.86 -13.14 -9.18
N ALA A 155 6.84 -12.38 -9.66
CA ALA A 155 6.59 -11.27 -10.54
C ALA A 155 5.88 -11.74 -11.82
N ALA A 156 5.04 -10.86 -12.36
CA ALA A 156 4.30 -11.07 -13.59
C ALA A 156 4.66 -9.98 -14.60
N PRO A 157 4.67 -10.30 -15.91
CA PRO A 157 4.82 -9.28 -16.94
C PRO A 157 3.77 -8.18 -16.79
N ALA A 158 4.21 -6.93 -16.92
CA ALA A 158 3.38 -5.73 -16.87
C ALA A 158 3.77 -4.79 -18.00
N ALA A 159 2.91 -3.81 -18.30
CA ALA A 159 3.19 -2.78 -19.29
C ALA A 159 4.39 -1.92 -18.85
N PRO A 160 5.07 -1.20 -19.78
CA PRO A 160 6.13 -0.28 -19.42
C PRO A 160 5.69 0.75 -18.37
N GLY A 161 6.53 0.95 -17.36
CA GLY A 161 6.21 1.83 -16.24
C GLY A 161 5.23 1.23 -15.22
N MET A 162 5.07 -0.09 -15.22
CA MET A 162 4.28 -0.81 -14.23
C MET A 162 5.05 -2.01 -13.69
N ILE A 163 4.66 -2.44 -12.51
CA ILE A 163 5.10 -3.69 -11.88
C ILE A 163 3.91 -4.62 -11.70
N GLY A 164 4.12 -5.93 -11.85
CA GLY A 164 3.07 -6.94 -11.69
C GLY A 164 3.50 -8.11 -10.81
N LEU A 165 2.55 -8.69 -10.08
CA LEU A 165 2.68 -10.00 -9.46
C LEU A 165 1.50 -10.90 -9.80
N ARG A 166 1.74 -12.21 -9.78
CA ARG A 166 0.65 -13.19 -9.88
C ARG A 166 -0.18 -13.18 -8.60
N HIS A 167 -1.49 -13.06 -8.71
CA HIS A 167 -2.43 -13.06 -7.58
C HIS A 167 -3.64 -13.95 -7.87
N LEU A 168 -3.46 -15.27 -7.85
CA LEU A 168 -4.50 -16.22 -8.24
C LEU A 168 -5.61 -16.32 -7.18
N LYS A 169 -6.82 -15.81 -7.49
CA LYS A 169 -8.01 -15.77 -6.60
C LYS A 169 -8.31 -17.07 -5.84
N ARG A 170 -8.12 -18.24 -6.46
CA ARG A 170 -8.50 -19.56 -5.90
C ARG A 170 -7.32 -20.42 -5.43
N ARG A 171 -6.07 -19.94 -5.53
CA ARG A 171 -4.86 -20.70 -5.17
C ARG A 171 -3.78 -19.81 -4.51
N ASN A 172 -4.19 -18.74 -3.85
CA ASN A 172 -3.25 -17.93 -3.09
C ASN A 172 -2.94 -18.64 -1.78
N VAL A 173 -1.65 -18.72 -1.47
CA VAL A 173 -1.21 -19.19 -0.16
C VAL A 173 -1.07 -17.98 0.73
N ASN A 174 -1.76 -17.99 1.86
CA ASN A 174 -1.57 -16.95 2.86
C ASN A 174 -0.12 -17.04 3.35
N THR A 175 0.65 -15.97 3.12
CA THR A 175 2.07 -15.89 3.45
C THR A 175 2.35 -16.20 4.92
N SER A 176 1.46 -15.86 5.86
CA SER A 176 1.66 -16.11 7.29
C SER A 176 1.27 -17.51 7.76
N THR A 177 0.39 -18.22 7.04
CA THR A 177 -0.10 -19.55 7.46
C THR A 177 0.34 -20.68 6.54
N GLY A 178 0.82 -20.36 5.33
CA GLY A 178 1.14 -21.34 4.31
C GLY A 178 -0.06 -22.16 3.82
N VAL A 179 -1.29 -21.76 4.18
CA VAL A 179 -2.53 -22.44 3.79
C VAL A 179 -3.08 -21.81 2.51
N SER A 180 -3.54 -22.65 1.58
CA SER A 180 -4.33 -22.21 0.42
C SER A 180 -5.59 -21.51 0.91
N ALA A 181 -5.66 -20.21 0.70
CA ALA A 181 -6.84 -19.40 0.96
C ALA A 181 -7.45 -18.95 -0.36
N VAL A 182 -8.77 -18.94 -0.44
CA VAL A 182 -9.45 -18.09 -1.42
C VAL A 182 -9.04 -16.67 -1.05
N SER A 183 -8.23 -16.02 -1.89
CA SER A 183 -7.93 -14.61 -1.68
C SER A 183 -9.18 -13.85 -2.06
N PRO A 184 -9.93 -13.27 -1.09
CA PRO A 184 -11.02 -12.38 -1.46
C PRO A 184 -10.42 -11.27 -2.30
N THR A 185 -11.17 -10.72 -3.27
CA THR A 185 -10.77 -9.47 -3.93
C THR A 185 -10.45 -8.47 -2.83
N PRO A 186 -9.16 -8.10 -2.63
CA PRO A 186 -8.79 -7.43 -1.39
C PRO A 186 -9.10 -5.94 -1.49
N ARG A 187 -10.40 -5.62 -1.42
CA ARG A 187 -10.89 -4.24 -1.32
C ARG A 187 -10.15 -3.55 -0.17
N GLY A 188 -9.53 -2.41 -0.47
CA GLY A 188 -8.76 -1.61 0.47
C GLY A 188 -7.23 -1.69 0.33
N LEU A 189 -6.66 -2.67 -0.37
CA LEU A 189 -5.20 -2.76 -0.54
C LEU A 189 -4.63 -1.74 -1.52
N SER A 190 -5.44 -1.22 -2.46
CA SER A 190 -4.98 -0.22 -3.42
C SER A 190 -4.27 0.93 -2.71
N GLY A 191 -3.16 1.37 -3.30
CA GLY A 191 -2.21 2.33 -2.77
C GLY A 191 -1.22 1.76 -1.74
N GLY A 192 -1.32 0.48 -1.40
CA GLY A 192 -0.33 -0.21 -0.56
C GLY A 192 1.02 -0.42 -1.26
N PRO A 193 2.13 -0.53 -0.50
CA PRO A 193 3.46 -0.71 -1.07
C PRO A 193 3.62 -2.09 -1.72
N MET A 194 4.35 -2.12 -2.82
CA MET A 194 4.90 -3.31 -3.44
C MET A 194 6.41 -3.31 -3.25
N VAL A 195 6.97 -4.37 -2.69
CA VAL A 195 8.38 -4.46 -2.28
C VAL A 195 9.03 -5.77 -2.73
N ASP A 196 10.35 -5.76 -2.88
CA ASP A 196 11.14 -6.94 -3.21
C ASP A 196 11.12 -7.93 -2.05
N SER A 197 10.65 -9.15 -2.32
CA SER A 197 10.47 -10.17 -1.28
C SER A 197 11.79 -10.80 -0.85
N LEU A 198 12.77 -10.87 -1.74
CA LEU A 198 14.10 -11.41 -1.45
C LEU A 198 14.92 -10.42 -0.63
N ALA A 199 14.76 -9.13 -0.88
CA ALA A 199 15.32 -8.07 -0.04
C ALA A 199 14.69 -8.11 1.37
N LEU A 200 13.36 -8.27 1.45
CA LEU A 200 12.66 -8.41 2.73
C LEU A 200 13.12 -9.64 3.50
N LEU A 201 13.34 -10.76 2.83
CA LEU A 201 13.88 -11.98 3.46
C LEU A 201 15.25 -11.69 4.10
N LYS A 202 16.08 -10.86 3.48
CA LYS A 202 17.38 -10.40 4.01
C LYS A 202 17.26 -9.29 5.07
N GLY A 203 16.04 -8.94 5.48
CA GLY A 203 15.79 -7.91 6.49
C GLY A 203 15.95 -6.47 5.98
N THR A 204 15.89 -6.26 4.65
CA THR A 204 16.02 -4.93 4.02
C THR A 204 14.75 -4.57 3.25
N VAL A 205 14.39 -3.30 3.19
CA VAL A 205 13.24 -2.83 2.40
C VAL A 205 13.74 -2.28 1.08
N VAL A 206 13.20 -2.82 -0.01
CA VAL A 206 13.41 -2.30 -1.36
C VAL A 206 12.04 -2.09 -1.96
N LEU A 207 11.67 -0.82 -2.18
CA LEU A 207 10.42 -0.47 -2.83
C LEU A 207 10.48 -0.82 -4.31
N SER A 208 9.45 -1.50 -4.81
CA SER A 208 9.33 -1.87 -6.21
C SER A 208 8.16 -1.16 -6.91
N GLY A 209 7.16 -0.71 -6.14
CA GLY A 209 6.04 0.06 -6.67
C GLY A 209 4.94 0.32 -5.65
N VAL A 210 3.78 0.76 -6.17
CA VAL A 210 2.56 1.00 -5.41
C VAL A 210 1.39 0.31 -6.10
N LEU A 211 0.64 -0.48 -5.35
CA LEU A 211 -0.46 -1.28 -5.89
C LEU A 211 -1.59 -0.37 -6.39
N THR A 212 -2.00 -0.50 -7.64
CA THR A 212 -3.10 0.30 -8.22
C THR A 212 -4.25 -0.56 -8.73
N GLU A 213 -3.94 -1.75 -9.26
CA GLU A 213 -4.93 -2.61 -9.90
C GLU A 213 -4.85 -4.04 -9.37
N MET A 214 -6.01 -4.68 -9.21
CA MET A 214 -6.09 -6.12 -9.01
C MET A 214 -7.21 -6.72 -9.86
N SER A 215 -6.83 -7.40 -10.94
CA SER A 215 -7.76 -7.96 -11.90
C SER A 215 -7.27 -9.34 -12.40
N ASN A 216 -8.22 -10.22 -12.70
CA ASN A 216 -8.00 -11.48 -13.44
C ASN A 216 -6.83 -12.35 -12.99
N GLY A 217 -6.58 -12.44 -11.68
CA GLY A 217 -5.50 -13.29 -11.17
C GLY A 217 -4.13 -12.60 -11.15
N SER A 218 -4.09 -11.28 -11.35
CA SER A 218 -2.90 -10.44 -11.31
C SER A 218 -3.13 -9.24 -10.39
N ALA A 219 -2.05 -8.75 -9.81
CA ALA A 219 -2.01 -7.47 -9.12
C ALA A 219 -0.91 -6.63 -9.78
N ARG A 220 -1.21 -5.36 -10.05
CA ARG A 220 -0.34 -4.44 -10.77
C ARG A 220 -0.24 -3.10 -10.05
N GLY A 221 0.86 -2.43 -10.26
CA GLY A 221 1.16 -1.15 -9.65
C GLY A 221 2.00 -0.26 -10.54
N GLU A 222 2.07 1.02 -10.18
CA GLU A 222 3.05 1.94 -10.77
C GLU A 222 4.43 1.57 -10.23
N ASP A 223 5.43 1.55 -11.11
CA ASP A 223 6.78 1.15 -10.72
C ASP A 223 7.52 2.24 -9.94
N VAL A 224 8.59 1.83 -9.25
CA VAL A 224 9.42 2.71 -8.43
C VAL A 224 10.01 3.90 -9.18
N GLY A 225 10.27 3.79 -10.49
CA GLY A 225 10.74 4.90 -11.32
C GLY A 225 9.71 6.02 -11.44
N ILE A 226 8.44 5.67 -11.68
CA ILE A 226 7.33 6.63 -11.72
C ILE A 226 7.10 7.26 -10.34
N ILE A 227 7.18 6.47 -9.26
CA ILE A 227 7.10 6.99 -7.89
C ILE A 227 8.21 8.01 -7.63
N THR A 228 9.45 7.69 -8.00
CA THR A 228 10.61 8.56 -7.77
C THR A 228 10.47 9.88 -8.52
N GLN A 229 10.01 9.84 -9.78
CA GLN A 229 9.74 11.04 -10.58
C GLN A 229 8.66 11.92 -9.93
N ALA A 230 7.60 11.29 -9.42
CA ALA A 230 6.50 12.01 -8.80
C ALA A 230 6.90 12.63 -7.44
N ILE A 231 7.71 11.93 -6.64
CA ILE A 231 8.30 12.48 -5.41
C ILE A 231 9.21 13.67 -5.71
N ALA A 232 10.03 13.60 -6.76
CA ALA A 232 10.94 14.68 -7.13
C ALA A 232 10.22 15.96 -7.60
N ALA A 233 8.92 15.86 -7.92
CA ALA A 233 8.08 16.98 -8.32
C ALA A 233 7.29 17.62 -7.15
N LEU A 234 7.44 17.10 -5.92
CA LEU A 234 6.88 17.68 -4.69
C LEU A 234 7.71 18.87 -4.20
#